data_AF-A0A8H3CWQ9-F1
#
_entry.id   AF-A0A8H3CWQ9-F1
#
_cell.length_a   1.000
_cell.length_b   1.000
_cell.length_c   1.000
_cell.angle_alpha   90.00
_cell.angle_beta   90.00
_cell.angle_gamma   90.00
#
_symmetry.space_group_name_H-M   'P 1'
#
loop_
_entity.id
_entity.type
_entity.pdbx_description
1 polymer ?
#
loop_
_entity_poly.entity_id
_entity_poly.type
_entity_poly.pdbx_seq_one_letter_code
_entity_poly.pdbx_strand_id
1 'polypeptide(L)'
;MGNSKHGKSLKSSLLAHQKRQTHVQQAAKHAAIEARGKQAVKTDKATTSKKRKKAEPTRQTIPFSSTDRILLIGEGNFSFARSLLDHPSIPSLPPASITATAYDSESDCLAKYPDAQAHISALRSVGATVLFGVDARHLDKTFPLKTSKKWDKIVWNFPHVGLSIADQDRNIAANQSTLLGFLASVKPYLAEGDVPDSNAKGKGVKKGEDVSDEDEESMTLVREGKHKMAGSVLVTLREQEPYTLWDLPRLAKNPIVTPTSRNALPQPRYIQVRSFAFHPEAYPGYEHRRTSGWDENEYSLVGPSKHRGNQEKEKGPCRTWEFVLRPEQ
;
A
#
# COMPACT_ATOMS: atom_id res chain seq x y z
N MET A 1 -39.26 -52.47 15.50
CA MET A 1 -38.04 -52.27 16.32
C MET A 1 -36.80 -52.49 15.44
N GLY A 2 -35.92 -51.48 15.39
CA GLY A 2 -34.48 -51.55 15.06
C GLY A 2 -33.96 -52.31 13.83
N ASN A 3 -33.74 -51.61 12.71
CA ASN A 3 -32.88 -52.06 11.62
C ASN A 3 -31.39 -51.76 11.95
N SER A 4 -30.53 -52.78 12.09
CA SER A 4 -29.10 -52.58 12.37
C SER A 4 -28.29 -52.36 11.09
N LYS A 5 -27.49 -51.28 11.09
CA LYS A 5 -26.65 -50.82 9.97
C LYS A 5 -25.32 -51.57 9.94
N HIS A 6 -24.90 -51.94 8.73
CA HIS A 6 -23.61 -52.56 8.41
C HIS A 6 -22.41 -51.73 8.90
N GLY A 7 -21.58 -52.33 9.77
CA GLY A 7 -20.26 -51.82 10.12
C GLY A 7 -19.25 -52.10 9.01
N LYS A 8 -18.66 -51.04 8.44
CA LYS A 8 -17.54 -51.17 7.50
C LYS A 8 -16.33 -51.73 8.26
N SER A 9 -15.83 -52.89 7.85
CA SER A 9 -14.74 -53.62 8.51
C SER A 9 -13.44 -52.80 8.61
N LEU A 10 -12.86 -52.75 9.81
CA LEU A 10 -11.57 -52.12 10.16
C LEU A 10 -10.41 -52.49 9.21
N LYS A 11 -10.44 -53.69 8.60
CA LYS A 11 -9.45 -54.12 7.60
C LYS A 11 -9.46 -53.24 6.35
N SER A 12 -10.62 -52.75 5.91
CA SER A 12 -10.73 -51.89 4.71
C SER A 12 -10.12 -50.51 4.92
N SER A 13 -10.24 -49.96 6.14
CA SER A 13 -9.68 -48.66 6.50
C SER A 13 -8.16 -48.72 6.68
N LEU A 14 -7.64 -49.83 7.21
CA LEU A 14 -6.20 -50.05 7.36
C LEU A 14 -5.48 -50.17 6.00
N LEU A 15 -6.06 -50.91 5.05
CA LEU A 15 -5.54 -51.05 3.69
C LEU A 15 -5.56 -49.72 2.91
N ALA A 16 -6.59 -48.90 3.11
CA ALA A 16 -6.68 -47.56 2.52
C ALA A 16 -5.70 -46.56 3.15
N HIS A 17 -5.28 -46.79 4.39
CA HIS A 17 -4.24 -45.99 5.06
C HIS A 17 -2.84 -46.40 4.58
N GLN A 18 -2.56 -47.71 4.49
CA GLN A 18 -1.29 -48.22 3.95
C GLN A 18 -1.08 -47.79 2.49
N LYS A 19 -2.10 -47.86 1.63
CA LYS A 19 -2.01 -47.36 0.23
C LYS A 19 -1.74 -45.86 0.14
N ARG A 20 -2.26 -45.05 1.07
CA ARG A 20 -1.97 -43.61 1.12
C ARG A 20 -0.55 -43.33 1.60
N GLN A 21 -0.06 -44.09 2.58
CA GLN A 21 1.32 -43.94 3.06
C GLN A 21 2.35 -44.32 2.00
N THR A 22 2.12 -45.37 1.20
CA THR A 22 3.03 -45.74 0.11
C THR A 22 3.05 -44.71 -1.02
N HIS A 23 1.89 -44.14 -1.38
CA HIS A 23 1.80 -43.06 -2.37
C HIS A 23 2.52 -41.78 -1.91
N VAL A 24 2.40 -41.41 -0.63
CA VAL A 24 3.10 -40.24 -0.06
C VAL A 24 4.62 -40.47 -0.02
N GLN A 25 5.08 -41.68 0.31
CA GLN A 25 6.51 -42.02 0.29
C GLN A 25 7.09 -42.07 -1.14
N GLN A 26 6.32 -42.51 -2.14
CA GLN A 26 6.74 -42.48 -3.54
C GLN A 26 6.79 -41.06 -4.10
N ALA A 27 5.81 -40.20 -3.77
CA ALA A 27 5.82 -38.79 -4.13
C ALA A 27 6.99 -38.02 -3.51
N ALA A 28 7.33 -38.30 -2.24
CA ALA A 28 8.48 -37.71 -1.57
C ALA A 28 9.83 -38.14 -2.19
N LYS A 29 9.94 -39.39 -2.66
CA LYS A 29 11.13 -39.88 -3.38
C LYS A 29 11.28 -39.23 -4.77
N HIS A 30 10.18 -39.06 -5.51
CA HIS A 30 10.22 -38.35 -6.81
C HIS A 30 10.61 -36.87 -6.65
N ALA A 31 10.09 -36.18 -5.63
CA ALA A 31 10.47 -34.79 -5.35
C ALA A 31 11.95 -34.64 -4.93
N ALA A 32 12.51 -35.62 -4.21
CA ALA A 32 13.93 -35.62 -3.83
C ALA A 32 14.87 -35.87 -5.02
N ILE A 33 14.44 -36.66 -6.02
CA ILE A 33 15.21 -36.92 -7.25
C ILE A 33 15.18 -35.70 -8.17
N GLU A 34 14.05 -34.99 -8.29
CA GLU A 34 13.95 -33.71 -9.01
C GLU A 34 14.80 -32.60 -8.37
N ALA A 35 14.89 -32.57 -7.04
CA ALA A 35 15.73 -31.61 -6.32
C ALA A 35 17.24 -31.86 -6.55
N ARG A 36 17.67 -33.12 -6.66
CA ARG A 36 19.06 -33.49 -7.00
C ARG A 36 19.40 -33.22 -8.46
N GLY A 37 18.46 -33.42 -9.38
CA GLY A 37 18.65 -33.09 -10.81
C GLY A 37 18.89 -31.60 -11.08
N LYS A 38 18.30 -30.71 -10.27
CA LYS A 38 18.47 -29.24 -10.40
C LYS A 38 19.77 -28.71 -9.76
N GLN A 39 20.45 -29.50 -8.93
CA GLN A 39 21.76 -29.14 -8.36
C GLN A 39 22.95 -29.57 -9.24
N ALA A 40 22.81 -30.61 -10.06
CA ALA A 40 23.89 -31.09 -10.94
C ALA A 40 24.13 -30.26 -12.21
N VAL A 41 23.23 -29.32 -12.56
CA VAL A 41 23.38 -28.45 -13.75
C VAL A 41 24.07 -27.11 -13.42
N LYS A 42 24.40 -26.84 -12.14
CA LYS A 42 24.99 -25.57 -11.70
C LYS A 42 26.52 -25.54 -11.66
N THR A 43 27.24 -26.62 -12.01
CA THR A 43 28.70 -26.68 -11.84
C THR A 43 29.56 -26.47 -13.09
N ASP A 44 29.02 -26.38 -14.32
CA ASP A 44 29.87 -26.33 -15.54
C ASP A 44 29.71 -25.11 -16.46
N LYS A 45 29.44 -23.91 -15.92
CA LYS A 45 29.62 -22.65 -16.70
C LYS A 45 30.30 -21.55 -15.91
N ALA A 46 31.53 -21.83 -15.49
CA ALA A 46 32.51 -20.80 -15.11
C ALA A 46 33.50 -20.62 -16.27
N THR A 47 33.28 -19.59 -17.10
CA THR A 47 34.27 -18.74 -17.81
C THR A 47 33.60 -18.04 -18.98
N THR A 48 32.93 -16.92 -18.71
CA THR A 48 32.89 -15.76 -19.61
C THR A 48 32.59 -14.56 -18.73
N SER A 49 33.55 -13.65 -18.65
CA SER A 49 33.49 -12.39 -17.92
C SER A 49 32.43 -11.48 -18.52
N LYS A 50 31.16 -11.67 -18.12
CA LYS A 50 30.11 -10.67 -18.35
C LYS A 50 30.42 -9.46 -17.47
N LYS A 51 30.91 -8.39 -18.10
CA LYS A 51 30.89 -7.02 -17.55
C LYS A 51 29.56 -6.83 -16.82
N ARG A 52 29.63 -6.60 -15.51
CA ARG A 52 28.50 -6.15 -14.70
C ARG A 52 27.92 -4.92 -15.39
N LYS A 53 26.76 -5.06 -16.03
CA LYS A 53 25.95 -3.90 -16.37
C LYS A 53 25.70 -3.18 -15.05
N LYS A 54 26.11 -1.91 -14.96
CA LYS A 54 25.67 -1.04 -13.86
C LYS A 54 24.15 -1.21 -13.78
N ALA A 55 23.64 -1.55 -12.60
CA ALA A 55 22.20 -1.47 -12.38
C ALA A 55 21.80 -0.04 -12.77
N GLU A 56 20.86 0.08 -13.71
CA GLU A 56 20.25 1.37 -13.97
C GLU A 56 19.71 1.92 -12.64
N PRO A 57 19.85 3.22 -12.37
CA PRO A 57 19.25 3.80 -11.18
C PRO A 57 17.77 3.44 -11.20
N THR A 58 17.30 2.81 -10.12
CA THR A 58 15.88 2.48 -9.96
C THR A 58 15.11 3.80 -10.04
N ARG A 59 14.41 4.05 -11.15
CA ARG A 59 13.61 5.27 -11.35
C ARG A 59 12.60 5.35 -10.20
N GLN A 60 12.82 6.29 -9.28
CA GLN A 60 11.95 6.52 -8.13
C GLN A 60 10.63 7.10 -8.66
N THR A 61 9.50 6.47 -8.30
CA THR A 61 8.19 6.92 -8.76
C THR A 61 7.63 7.96 -7.79
N ILE A 62 7.44 9.18 -8.28
CA ILE A 62 6.69 10.24 -7.59
C ILE A 62 5.29 10.31 -8.24
N PRO A 63 4.21 9.92 -7.52
CA PRO A 63 2.91 9.73 -8.13
C PRO A 63 2.07 11.02 -8.21
N PHE A 64 2.72 12.18 -8.27
CA PHE A 64 2.09 13.49 -8.22
C PHE A 64 2.44 14.30 -9.47
N SER A 65 1.49 15.09 -9.94
CA SER A 65 1.67 16.16 -10.93
C SER A 65 1.57 17.53 -10.26
N SER A 66 2.13 18.56 -10.88
CA SER A 66 2.02 19.95 -10.43
C SER A 66 0.58 20.48 -10.42
N THR A 67 -0.35 19.81 -11.12
CA THR A 67 -1.77 20.19 -11.19
C THR A 67 -2.66 19.39 -10.24
N ASP A 68 -2.12 18.42 -9.51
CA ASP A 68 -2.90 17.56 -8.62
C ASP A 68 -3.38 18.32 -7.37
N ARG A 69 -4.65 18.09 -6.99
CA ARG A 69 -5.13 18.34 -5.64
C ARG A 69 -4.86 17.12 -4.79
N ILE A 70 -4.08 17.28 -3.72
CA ILE A 70 -3.56 16.19 -2.90
C ILE A 70 -4.18 16.24 -1.49
N LEU A 71 -4.75 15.12 -1.05
CA LEU A 71 -5.22 14.90 0.32
C LEU A 71 -4.32 13.86 0.99
N LEU A 72 -3.64 14.26 2.05
CA LEU A 72 -2.80 13.39 2.87
C LEU A 72 -3.56 13.03 4.15
N ILE A 73 -3.74 11.74 4.35
CA ILE A 73 -4.50 11.17 5.46
C ILE A 73 -3.54 10.57 6.48
N GLY A 74 -3.74 10.90 7.77
CA GLY A 74 -3.01 10.29 8.87
C GLY A 74 -1.54 10.68 8.94
N GLU A 75 -1.21 11.94 8.64
CA GLU A 75 0.12 12.49 8.90
C GLU A 75 0.47 12.38 10.39
N GLY A 76 1.75 12.08 10.68
CA GLY A 76 2.32 12.15 12.02
C GLY A 76 2.82 13.57 12.30
N ASN A 77 4.12 13.80 12.08
CA ASN A 77 4.74 15.12 12.26
C ASN A 77 4.60 16.05 11.03
N PHE A 78 3.81 15.69 10.02
CA PHE A 78 3.61 16.46 8.78
C PHE A 78 4.86 16.65 7.89
N SER A 79 5.95 15.92 8.15
CA SER A 79 7.18 16.00 7.35
C SER A 79 6.98 15.53 5.90
N PHE A 80 6.09 14.56 5.65
CA PHE A 80 5.75 14.11 4.29
C PHE A 80 5.06 15.23 3.52
N ALA A 81 4.03 15.85 4.10
CA ALA A 81 3.38 17.01 3.51
C ALA A 81 4.37 18.15 3.23
N ARG A 82 5.27 18.44 4.18
CA ARG A 82 6.30 19.49 4.01
C ARG A 82 7.24 19.18 2.84
N SER A 83 7.61 17.91 2.66
CA SER A 83 8.51 17.48 1.58
C SER A 83 7.95 17.76 0.19
N LEU A 84 6.61 17.79 0.03
CA LEU A 84 5.95 18.01 -1.26
C LEU A 84 6.02 19.47 -1.74
N LEU A 85 6.17 20.45 -0.83
CA LEU A 85 6.19 21.87 -1.22
C LEU A 85 7.33 22.23 -2.17
N ASP A 86 8.49 21.61 -1.98
CA ASP A 86 9.73 21.93 -2.71
C ASP A 86 10.27 20.70 -3.45
N HIS A 87 9.42 19.70 -3.72
CA HIS A 87 9.87 18.44 -4.30
C HIS A 87 10.28 18.63 -5.78
N PRO A 88 11.49 18.21 -6.20
CA PRO A 88 12.04 18.53 -7.52
C PRO A 88 11.23 17.96 -8.70
N SER A 89 10.54 16.84 -8.51
CA SER A 89 9.65 16.25 -9.53
C SER A 89 8.30 16.96 -9.70
N ILE A 90 7.94 17.92 -8.84
CA ILE A 90 6.68 18.67 -8.89
C ILE A 90 6.91 20.17 -8.58
N PRO A 91 7.82 20.85 -9.30
CA PRO A 91 8.38 22.16 -8.92
C PRO A 91 7.37 23.33 -8.93
N SER A 92 6.14 23.10 -9.37
CA SER A 92 5.09 24.13 -9.47
C SER A 92 3.77 23.70 -8.84
N LEU A 93 3.78 22.69 -7.97
CA LEU A 93 2.58 22.31 -7.22
C LEU A 93 2.14 23.47 -6.31
N PRO A 94 0.95 24.06 -6.50
CA PRO A 94 0.48 25.13 -5.63
C PRO A 94 0.31 24.61 -4.20
N PRO A 95 0.88 25.25 -3.17
CA PRO A 95 0.72 24.77 -1.78
C PRO A 95 -0.74 24.63 -1.34
N ALA A 96 -1.63 25.49 -1.82
CA ALA A 96 -3.08 25.43 -1.57
C ALA A 96 -3.77 24.17 -2.13
N SER A 97 -3.11 23.45 -3.04
CA SER A 97 -3.56 22.15 -3.55
C SER A 97 -3.32 21.02 -2.55
N ILE A 98 -2.48 21.21 -1.54
CA ILE A 98 -2.19 20.23 -0.49
C ILE A 98 -3.15 20.43 0.70
N THR A 99 -3.78 19.35 1.11
CA THR A 99 -4.54 19.24 2.36
C THR A 99 -3.96 18.09 3.17
N ALA A 100 -3.32 18.40 4.28
CA ALA A 100 -2.69 17.42 5.16
C ALA A 100 -3.51 17.24 6.44
N THR A 101 -3.72 15.99 6.86
CA THR A 101 -4.60 15.69 7.99
C THR A 101 -3.97 14.73 8.98
N ALA A 102 -4.24 14.93 10.26
CA ALA A 102 -3.88 14.01 11.33
C ALA A 102 -5.13 13.49 12.06
N TYR A 103 -5.03 12.27 12.61
CA TYR A 103 -6.08 11.67 13.43
C TYR A 103 -6.18 12.30 14.81
N ASP A 104 -5.02 12.55 15.43
CA ASP A 104 -4.92 13.18 16.75
C ASP A 104 -5.45 14.62 16.74
N SER A 105 -5.82 15.15 17.90
CA SER A 105 -6.03 16.59 18.06
C SER A 105 -4.72 17.35 17.82
N GLU A 106 -4.78 18.66 17.55
CA GLU A 106 -3.55 19.46 17.36
C GLU A 106 -2.65 19.41 18.61
N SER A 107 -3.25 19.50 19.80
CA SER A 107 -2.53 19.39 21.06
C SER A 107 -1.85 18.03 21.24
N ASP A 108 -2.57 16.94 20.98
CA ASP A 108 -2.01 15.58 21.13
C ASP A 108 -0.92 15.31 20.09
N CYS A 109 -1.08 15.81 18.86
CA CYS A 109 -0.08 15.72 17.81
C CYS A 109 1.22 16.42 18.22
N LEU A 110 1.14 17.66 18.72
CA LEU A 110 2.31 18.43 19.15
C LEU A 110 2.96 17.84 20.41
N ALA A 111 2.18 17.24 21.30
CA ALA A 111 2.71 16.52 22.46
C ALA A 111 3.47 15.24 22.04
N LYS A 112 2.96 14.52 21.03
CA LYS A 112 3.60 13.31 20.50
C LYS A 112 4.80 13.61 19.59
N TYR A 113 4.76 14.71 18.85
CA TYR A 113 5.74 15.10 17.84
C TYR A 113 6.06 16.60 17.98
N PRO A 114 6.98 16.99 18.89
CA PRO A 114 7.31 18.40 19.09
C PRO A 114 7.84 19.11 17.84
N ASP A 115 8.54 18.36 16.97
CA ASP A 115 9.05 18.81 15.67
C ASP A 115 7.94 19.15 14.66
N ALA A 116 6.74 18.61 14.83
CA ALA A 116 5.59 18.88 13.96
C ALA A 116 5.25 20.37 13.89
N GLN A 117 5.49 21.14 14.97
CA GLN A 117 5.18 22.56 15.02
C GLN A 117 5.84 23.33 13.85
N ALA A 118 7.10 23.02 13.55
CA ALA A 118 7.83 23.67 12.47
C ALA A 118 7.24 23.32 11.10
N HIS A 119 6.93 22.04 10.88
CA HIS A 119 6.31 21.56 9.63
C HIS A 119 4.91 22.13 9.42
N ILE A 120 4.06 22.12 10.45
CA ILE A 120 2.71 22.69 10.43
C ILE A 120 2.75 24.19 10.12
N SER A 121 3.64 24.93 10.80
CA SER A 121 3.79 26.37 10.61
C SER A 121 4.24 26.70 9.18
N ALA A 122 5.23 25.95 8.66
CA ALA A 122 5.70 26.10 7.29
C ALA A 122 4.57 25.86 6.28
N LEU A 123 3.83 24.75 6.42
CA LEU A 123 2.70 24.41 5.55
C LEU A 123 1.62 25.50 5.54
N ARG A 124 1.18 25.94 6.72
CA ARG A 124 0.14 26.97 6.86
C ARG A 124 0.61 28.31 6.31
N SER A 125 1.88 28.69 6.52
CA SER A 125 2.45 29.97 6.07
C SER A 125 2.42 30.17 4.55
N VAL A 126 2.48 29.08 3.79
CA VAL A 126 2.43 29.11 2.31
C VAL A 126 1.04 28.80 1.75
N GLY A 127 0.03 28.64 2.62
CA GLY A 127 -1.37 28.44 2.22
C GLY A 127 -1.81 26.98 2.06
N ALA A 128 -1.00 25.99 2.45
CA ALA A 128 -1.45 24.60 2.53
C ALA A 128 -2.45 24.43 3.69
N THR A 129 -3.42 23.53 3.52
CA THR A 129 -4.44 23.27 4.55
C THR A 129 -3.96 22.16 5.50
N VAL A 130 -4.00 22.41 6.81
CA VAL A 130 -3.67 21.42 7.85
C VAL A 130 -4.86 21.22 8.78
N LEU A 131 -5.35 19.98 8.89
CA LEU A 131 -6.52 19.61 9.69
C LEU A 131 -6.17 18.52 10.72
N PHE A 132 -6.88 18.52 11.85
CA PHE A 132 -6.70 17.57 12.96
C PHE A 132 -8.02 16.89 13.30
N GLY A 133 -7.97 15.79 14.05
CA GLY A 133 -9.17 15.05 14.45
C GLY A 133 -9.86 14.30 13.31
N VAL A 134 -9.15 13.99 12.22
CA VAL A 134 -9.72 13.37 11.02
C VAL A 134 -9.60 11.83 11.10
N ASP A 135 -10.73 11.14 11.28
CA ASP A 135 -10.80 9.67 11.19
C ASP A 135 -10.96 9.24 9.74
N ALA A 136 -9.93 8.62 9.19
CA ALA A 136 -9.89 8.06 7.84
C ALA A 136 -11.05 7.12 7.53
N ARG A 137 -11.65 6.44 8.51
CA ARG A 137 -12.80 5.53 8.32
C ARG A 137 -14.15 6.24 8.38
N HIS A 138 -14.17 7.49 8.85
CA HIS A 138 -15.36 8.30 9.08
C HIS A 138 -15.14 9.73 8.60
N LEU A 139 -14.64 9.89 7.36
CA LEU A 139 -14.46 11.20 6.75
C LEU A 139 -15.80 11.97 6.64
N ASP A 140 -16.90 11.25 6.45
CA ASP A 140 -18.26 11.79 6.47
C ASP A 140 -18.64 12.50 7.77
N LYS A 141 -17.93 12.23 8.88
CA LYS A 141 -18.18 12.82 10.20
C LYS A 141 -17.09 13.77 10.67
N THR A 142 -15.85 13.49 10.28
CA THR A 142 -14.66 14.13 10.85
C THR A 142 -13.93 15.03 9.87
N PHE A 143 -14.15 14.84 8.57
CA PHE A 143 -13.66 15.76 7.55
C PHE A 143 -14.67 16.90 7.39
N PRO A 144 -14.25 18.12 7.02
CA PRO A 144 -15.15 19.27 6.88
C PRO A 144 -16.45 18.92 6.14
N LEU A 145 -17.56 18.87 6.89
CA LEU A 145 -18.86 18.24 6.54
C LEU A 145 -19.57 18.83 5.31
N LYS A 146 -19.01 19.88 4.69
CA LYS A 146 -19.61 20.63 3.59
C LYS A 146 -18.64 20.90 2.45
N THR A 147 -17.51 20.22 2.40
CA THR A 147 -16.56 20.40 1.31
C THR A 147 -17.13 19.82 0.00
N SER A 148 -17.22 20.66 -1.03
CA SER A 148 -17.46 20.21 -2.41
C SER A 148 -16.14 19.86 -3.11
N LYS A 149 -14.99 20.07 -2.45
CA LYS A 149 -13.67 19.78 -3.01
C LYS A 149 -13.55 18.27 -3.25
N LYS A 150 -12.92 17.94 -4.37
CA LYS A 150 -12.52 16.59 -4.75
C LYS A 150 -11.03 16.58 -4.95
N TRP A 151 -10.41 15.41 -4.79
CA TRP A 151 -8.96 15.25 -4.86
C TRP A 151 -8.58 14.31 -5.99
N ASP A 152 -7.49 14.69 -6.65
CA ASP A 152 -6.91 13.93 -7.75
C ASP A 152 -6.01 12.81 -7.17
N LYS A 153 -5.42 13.04 -5.99
CA LYS A 153 -4.66 12.05 -5.20
C LYS A 153 -5.09 12.08 -3.74
N ILE A 154 -5.53 10.95 -3.20
CA ILE A 154 -5.75 10.74 -1.76
C ILE A 154 -4.75 9.71 -1.26
N VAL A 155 -3.88 10.09 -0.33
CA VAL A 155 -2.74 9.28 0.12
C VAL A 155 -2.91 8.91 1.58
N TRP A 156 -2.74 7.62 1.91
CA TRP A 156 -2.60 7.16 3.28
C TRP A 156 -1.36 6.28 3.43
N ASN A 157 -0.31 6.86 4.02
CA ASN A 157 0.97 6.18 4.21
C ASN A 157 0.96 5.37 5.51
N PHE A 158 1.24 4.07 5.39
CA PHE A 158 1.39 3.13 6.51
C PHE A 158 0.22 3.12 7.51
N PRO A 159 -1.04 2.99 7.05
CA PRO A 159 -2.17 2.86 7.96
C PRO A 159 -1.99 1.68 8.91
N HIS A 160 -2.33 1.89 10.18
CA HIS A 160 -2.41 0.84 11.19
C HIS A 160 -3.49 1.20 12.21
N VAL A 161 -4.16 0.21 12.80
CA VAL A 161 -5.19 0.42 13.84
C VAL A 161 -4.66 1.04 15.15
N GLY A 162 -3.34 1.20 15.30
CA GLY A 162 -2.70 1.72 16.53
C GLY A 162 -2.86 0.88 17.80
N LEU A 163 -3.57 -0.26 17.77
CA LEU A 163 -3.84 -1.11 18.93
C LEU A 163 -2.81 -2.23 19.08
N SER A 164 -2.36 -2.48 20.32
CA SER A 164 -1.58 -3.66 20.69
C SER A 164 -2.48 -4.90 20.78
N ILE A 165 -2.82 -5.50 19.64
CA ILE A 165 -3.59 -6.74 19.56
C ILE A 165 -2.60 -7.92 19.48
N ALA A 166 -2.56 -8.75 20.54
CA ALA A 166 -1.63 -9.87 20.63
C ALA A 166 -2.00 -11.05 19.72
N ASP A 167 -3.29 -11.28 19.52
CA ASP A 167 -3.80 -12.31 18.62
C ASP A 167 -3.62 -11.89 17.16
N GLN A 168 -2.86 -12.69 16.40
CA GLN A 168 -2.47 -12.34 15.03
C GLN A 168 -3.68 -12.22 14.09
N ASP A 169 -4.64 -13.14 14.18
CA ASP A 169 -5.81 -13.15 13.30
C ASP A 169 -6.72 -11.94 13.58
N ARG A 170 -6.92 -11.60 14.86
CA ARG A 170 -7.63 -10.38 15.26
C ARG A 170 -6.89 -9.12 14.83
N ASN A 171 -5.57 -9.11 14.91
CA ASN A 171 -4.75 -7.98 14.43
C ASN A 171 -4.91 -7.78 12.92
N ILE A 172 -4.84 -8.88 12.15
CA ILE A 172 -5.07 -8.88 10.71
C ILE A 172 -6.48 -8.36 10.42
N ALA A 173 -7.52 -8.95 11.04
CA ALA A 173 -8.91 -8.55 10.82
C ALA A 173 -9.17 -7.07 11.15
N ALA A 174 -8.58 -6.54 12.23
CA ALA A 174 -8.72 -5.14 12.62
C ALA A 174 -8.07 -4.18 11.60
N ASN A 175 -6.88 -4.51 11.10
CA ASN A 175 -6.21 -3.71 10.07
C ASN A 175 -6.92 -3.82 8.71
N GLN A 176 -7.43 -5.00 8.33
CA GLN A 176 -8.27 -5.17 7.15
C GLN A 176 -9.56 -4.34 7.24
N SER A 177 -10.22 -4.33 8.40
CA SER A 177 -11.40 -3.50 8.65
C SER A 177 -11.09 -2.01 8.56
N THR A 178 -9.92 -1.59 9.03
CA THR A 178 -9.44 -0.20 8.93
C THR A 178 -9.27 0.22 7.47
N LEU A 179 -8.63 -0.62 6.64
CA LEU A 179 -8.45 -0.38 5.21
C LEU A 179 -9.79 -0.32 4.46
N LEU A 180 -10.71 -1.26 4.74
CA LEU A 180 -12.06 -1.27 4.14
C LEU A 180 -12.88 -0.05 4.54
N GLY A 181 -12.78 0.38 5.82
CA GLY A 181 -13.46 1.58 6.31
C GLY A 181 -12.99 2.84 5.57
N PHE A 182 -11.67 2.97 5.39
CA PHE A 182 -11.09 4.08 4.62
C PHE A 182 -11.49 4.06 3.15
N LEU A 183 -11.34 2.91 2.47
CA LEU A 183 -11.71 2.78 1.07
C LEU A 183 -13.19 3.14 0.84
N ALA A 184 -14.09 2.79 1.76
CA ALA A 184 -15.48 3.22 1.66
C ALA A 184 -15.67 4.72 1.94
N SER A 185 -14.96 5.28 2.94
CA SER A 185 -15.13 6.69 3.34
C SER A 185 -14.60 7.67 2.28
N VAL A 186 -13.57 7.30 1.52
CA VAL A 186 -12.93 8.20 0.53
C VAL A 186 -13.69 8.32 -0.78
N LYS A 187 -14.59 7.38 -1.11
CA LYS A 187 -15.37 7.37 -2.37
C LYS A 187 -15.94 8.76 -2.72
N PRO A 188 -16.60 9.49 -1.81
CA PRO A 188 -17.20 10.79 -2.13
C PRO A 188 -16.19 11.92 -2.33
N TYR A 189 -14.90 11.72 -2.07
CA TYR A 189 -13.87 12.77 -2.13
C TYR A 189 -12.97 12.63 -3.36
N LEU A 190 -13.10 11.57 -4.14
CA LEU A 190 -12.32 11.36 -5.36
C LEU A 190 -12.83 12.26 -6.50
N ALA A 191 -11.90 12.85 -7.24
CA ALA A 191 -12.21 13.61 -8.45
C ALA A 191 -12.84 12.70 -9.52
N GLU A 192 -13.84 13.23 -10.20
CA GLU A 192 -14.41 12.58 -11.37
C GLU A 192 -13.48 12.74 -12.57
N GLY A 193 -13.51 11.75 -13.48
CA GLY A 193 -12.68 11.74 -14.66
C GLY A 193 -12.60 10.36 -15.30
N ASP A 194 -11.74 10.24 -16.29
CA ASP A 194 -11.55 9.00 -17.04
C ASP A 194 -10.82 7.94 -16.21
N VAL A 195 -11.34 6.72 -16.26
CA VAL A 195 -10.73 5.57 -15.60
C VAL A 195 -9.81 4.86 -16.60
N PRO A 196 -8.54 4.57 -16.25
CA PRO A 196 -7.65 3.78 -17.09
C PRO A 196 -8.27 2.43 -17.47
N ASP A 197 -8.25 2.09 -18.76
CA ASP A 197 -8.73 0.80 -19.25
C ASP A 197 -7.87 -0.34 -18.69
N SER A 198 -8.44 -1.14 -17.78
CA SER A 198 -7.76 -2.29 -17.16
C SER A 198 -7.45 -3.42 -18.15
N ASN A 199 -8.09 -3.43 -19.32
CA ASN A 199 -7.95 -4.43 -20.38
C ASN A 199 -7.14 -3.94 -21.58
N ALA A 200 -6.68 -2.69 -21.58
CA ALA A 200 -5.69 -2.22 -22.54
C ALA A 200 -4.37 -2.97 -22.27
N LYS A 201 -4.28 -4.21 -22.78
CA LYS A 201 -3.00 -4.89 -23.00
C LYS A 201 -2.17 -3.86 -23.74
N GLY A 202 -1.16 -3.31 -23.06
CA GLY A 202 -0.27 -2.34 -23.66
C GLY A 202 0.10 -2.87 -25.04
N LYS A 203 -0.14 -2.08 -26.08
CA LYS A 203 0.61 -2.26 -27.31
C LYS A 203 2.06 -2.15 -26.86
N GLY A 204 2.70 -3.30 -26.66
CA GLY A 204 4.11 -3.35 -26.37
C GLY A 204 4.77 -2.54 -27.46
N VAL A 205 5.38 -1.43 -27.09
CA VAL A 205 6.34 -0.75 -27.96
C VAL A 205 7.27 -1.87 -28.42
N LYS A 206 7.25 -2.16 -29.72
CA LYS A 206 8.18 -3.11 -30.30
C LYS A 206 9.57 -2.60 -29.92
N LYS A 207 10.28 -3.42 -29.14
CA LYS A 207 11.65 -3.15 -28.72
C LYS A 207 12.50 -3.13 -29.98
N GLY A 208 12.77 -1.94 -30.54
CA GLY A 208 13.47 -1.83 -31.80
C GLY A 208 13.57 -0.45 -32.47
N GLU A 209 12.98 0.60 -31.92
CA GLU A 209 13.21 1.96 -32.43
C GLU A 209 13.63 2.84 -31.24
N ASP A 210 14.78 3.52 -31.39
CA ASP A 210 15.26 4.54 -30.46
C ASP A 210 14.21 5.66 -30.42
N VAL A 211 13.36 5.63 -29.40
CA VAL A 211 12.42 6.70 -29.09
C VAL A 211 13.25 7.77 -28.38
N SER A 212 13.37 8.94 -29.00
CA SER A 212 14.14 10.06 -28.45
C SER A 212 13.43 10.63 -27.21
N ASP A 213 14.16 11.29 -26.30
CA ASP A 213 13.57 11.87 -25.08
C ASP A 213 12.44 12.88 -25.38
N GLU A 214 12.44 13.47 -26.59
CA GLU A 214 11.36 14.36 -27.08
C GLU A 214 10.05 13.63 -27.38
N ASP A 215 10.09 12.32 -27.66
CA ASP A 215 8.93 11.50 -28.00
C ASP A 215 8.17 10.97 -26.76
N GLU A 216 8.86 10.74 -25.62
CA GLU A 216 8.17 10.47 -24.34
C GLU A 216 7.44 11.73 -23.85
N GLU A 217 8.08 12.90 -23.98
CA GLU A 217 7.50 14.20 -23.60
C GLU A 217 6.31 14.57 -24.52
N SER A 218 6.45 14.32 -25.82
CA SER A 218 5.38 14.41 -26.82
C SER A 218 4.19 13.48 -26.50
N MET A 219 4.43 12.22 -26.13
CA MET A 219 3.36 11.30 -25.73
C MET A 219 2.65 11.74 -24.43
N THR A 220 3.36 12.38 -23.49
CA THR A 220 2.74 12.98 -22.30
C THR A 220 1.91 14.21 -22.66
N LEU A 221 2.40 15.09 -23.53
CA LEU A 221 1.71 16.32 -23.97
C LEU A 221 0.48 16.03 -24.84
N VAL A 222 0.50 14.98 -25.68
CA VAL A 222 -0.66 14.56 -26.50
C VAL A 222 -1.79 13.97 -25.64
N ARG A 223 -1.48 13.45 -24.43
CA ARG A 223 -2.48 12.93 -23.48
C ARG A 223 -3.13 14.01 -22.62
N GLU A 224 -2.47 15.15 -22.44
CA GLU A 224 -3.02 16.28 -21.66
C GLU A 224 -4.22 16.95 -22.35
N GLY A 225 -4.35 16.76 -23.67
CA GLY A 225 -5.46 17.30 -24.46
C GLY A 225 -6.57 16.29 -24.74
N LYS A 226 -7.38 15.92 -23.74
CA LYS A 226 -8.87 15.89 -23.85
C LYS A 226 -9.64 15.34 -22.64
N HIS A 227 -9.04 14.63 -21.70
CA HIS A 227 -9.79 14.11 -20.55
C HIS A 227 -9.00 14.12 -19.24
N LYS A 228 -9.59 14.72 -18.21
CA LYS A 228 -9.04 14.67 -16.85
C LYS A 228 -9.22 13.25 -16.30
N MET A 229 -8.13 12.66 -15.80
CA MET A 229 -8.16 11.33 -15.19
C MET A 229 -8.97 11.34 -13.87
N ALA A 230 -9.65 10.24 -13.58
CA ALA A 230 -10.31 10.04 -12.30
C ALA A 230 -9.30 10.11 -11.14
N GLY A 231 -9.75 10.66 -10.00
CA GLY A 231 -8.96 10.70 -8.78
C GLY A 231 -8.60 9.29 -8.31
N SER A 232 -7.42 9.16 -7.72
CA SER A 232 -6.90 7.87 -7.24
C SER A 232 -6.57 7.89 -5.74
N VAL A 233 -6.68 6.70 -5.14
CA VAL A 233 -6.28 6.41 -3.76
C VAL A 233 -4.93 5.72 -3.78
N LEU A 234 -3.99 6.22 -2.98
CA LEU A 234 -2.66 5.67 -2.80
C LEU A 234 -2.52 5.20 -1.36
N VAL A 235 -2.18 3.93 -1.18
CA VAL A 235 -1.91 3.38 0.15
C VAL A 235 -0.54 2.75 0.12
N THR A 236 0.29 3.11 1.08
CA THR A 236 1.65 2.58 1.23
C THR A 236 1.70 1.64 2.42
N LEU A 237 2.24 0.44 2.23
CA LEU A 237 2.48 -0.53 3.29
C LEU A 237 3.90 -1.09 3.18
N ARG A 238 4.37 -1.74 4.25
CA ARG A 238 5.61 -2.52 4.21
C ARG A 238 5.37 -3.84 3.49
N GLU A 239 6.38 -4.33 2.77
CA GLU A 239 6.35 -5.65 2.11
C GLU A 239 6.84 -6.75 3.06
N GLN A 240 6.32 -6.78 4.28
CA GLN A 240 6.61 -7.80 5.29
C GLN A 240 5.38 -8.10 6.15
N GLU A 241 5.39 -9.22 6.86
CA GLU A 241 4.34 -9.49 7.85
C GLU A 241 4.40 -8.49 9.02
N PRO A 242 3.25 -8.11 9.60
CA PRO A 242 1.90 -8.59 9.25
C PRO A 242 1.24 -7.88 8.06
N TYR A 243 1.85 -6.82 7.51
CA TYR A 243 1.25 -5.96 6.46
C TYR A 243 0.84 -6.74 5.20
N THR A 244 1.67 -7.69 4.78
CA THR A 244 1.38 -8.56 3.62
C THR A 244 0.13 -9.42 3.82
N LEU A 245 -0.17 -9.82 5.07
CA LEU A 245 -1.35 -10.62 5.41
C LEU A 245 -2.66 -9.83 5.37
N TRP A 246 -2.58 -8.50 5.33
CA TRP A 246 -3.77 -7.66 5.20
C TRP A 246 -4.35 -7.69 3.79
N ASP A 247 -3.54 -8.03 2.78
CA ASP A 247 -3.97 -8.26 1.40
C ASP A 247 -4.78 -7.08 0.81
N LEU A 248 -4.21 -5.88 0.94
CA LEU A 248 -4.80 -4.62 0.45
C LEU A 248 -5.31 -4.70 -1.00
N PRO A 249 -4.57 -5.27 -1.99
CA PRO A 249 -5.08 -5.40 -3.35
C PRO A 249 -6.39 -6.20 -3.44
N ARG A 250 -6.50 -7.32 -2.71
CA ARG A 250 -7.74 -8.10 -2.71
C ARG A 250 -8.86 -7.32 -2.04
N LEU A 251 -8.60 -6.67 -0.91
CA LEU A 251 -9.61 -5.85 -0.20
C LEU A 251 -10.18 -4.77 -1.12
N ALA A 252 -9.32 -4.06 -1.85
CA ALA A 252 -9.75 -2.99 -2.75
C ALA A 252 -10.54 -3.49 -3.97
N LYS A 253 -10.16 -4.63 -4.55
CA LYS A 253 -10.82 -5.18 -5.77
C LYS A 253 -12.09 -6.00 -5.46
N ASN A 254 -12.04 -6.77 -4.38
CA ASN A 254 -13.03 -7.76 -3.99
C ASN A 254 -13.28 -7.66 -2.48
N PRO A 255 -13.89 -6.56 -2.00
CA PRO A 255 -14.19 -6.39 -0.59
C PRO A 255 -15.16 -7.49 -0.15
N ILE A 256 -14.77 -8.28 0.84
CA ILE A 256 -15.66 -9.26 1.49
C ILE A 256 -16.25 -8.55 2.71
N VAL A 257 -17.53 -8.21 2.64
CA VAL A 257 -18.25 -7.62 3.77
C VAL A 257 -18.68 -8.75 4.70
N THR A 258 -18.16 -8.77 5.93
CA THR A 258 -18.75 -9.59 6.97
C THR A 258 -20.01 -8.87 7.49
N PRO A 259 -21.16 -9.54 7.68
CA PRO A 259 -22.45 -8.88 7.97
C PRO A 259 -22.57 -8.18 9.35
N THR A 260 -21.47 -7.87 10.03
CA THR A 260 -21.48 -7.55 11.46
C THR A 260 -21.66 -6.06 11.77
N SER A 261 -21.63 -5.16 10.80
CA SER A 261 -21.82 -3.72 11.04
C SER A 261 -23.10 -3.19 10.36
N ARG A 262 -24.14 -2.98 11.18
CA ARG A 262 -25.41 -2.35 10.77
C ARG A 262 -25.25 -0.91 10.24
N ASN A 263 -24.06 -0.31 10.38
CA ASN A 263 -23.73 1.06 9.96
C ASN A 263 -22.51 1.13 9.01
N ALA A 264 -22.11 0.02 8.38
CA ALA A 264 -21.01 0.05 7.42
C ALA A 264 -21.42 0.73 6.11
N LEU A 265 -20.59 1.69 5.65
CA LEU A 265 -20.72 2.24 4.31
C LEU A 265 -20.67 1.10 3.27
N PRO A 266 -21.48 1.16 2.20
CA PRO A 266 -21.38 0.22 1.09
C PRO A 266 -19.95 0.19 0.57
N GLN A 267 -19.38 -1.01 0.45
CA GLN A 267 -17.98 -1.15 0.04
C GLN A 267 -17.84 -0.95 -1.47
N PRO A 268 -17.15 0.11 -1.92
CA PRO A 268 -16.81 0.25 -3.33
C PRO A 268 -15.76 -0.78 -3.75
N ARG A 269 -15.69 -1.06 -5.05
CA ARG A 269 -14.61 -1.83 -5.65
C ARG A 269 -13.76 -0.90 -6.48
N TYR A 270 -12.46 -1.11 -6.38
CA TYR A 270 -11.45 -0.36 -7.10
C TYR A 270 -10.80 -1.20 -8.20
N ILE A 271 -10.18 -0.49 -9.15
CA ILE A 271 -9.23 -1.03 -10.10
C ILE A 271 -7.84 -0.63 -9.61
N GLN A 272 -6.93 -1.60 -9.50
CA GLN A 272 -5.53 -1.29 -9.25
C GLN A 272 -4.88 -0.85 -10.55
N VAL A 273 -4.45 0.41 -10.62
CA VAL A 273 -3.82 0.98 -11.82
C VAL A 273 -2.36 0.53 -11.91
N ARG A 274 -1.64 0.60 -10.79
CA ARG A 274 -0.23 0.21 -10.68
C ARG A 274 0.16 -0.01 -9.23
N SER A 275 1.40 -0.45 -9.02
CA SER A 275 2.07 -0.41 -7.73
C SER A 275 3.56 -0.19 -7.93
N PHE A 276 4.23 0.46 -6.99
CA PHE A 276 5.66 0.79 -7.10
C PHE A 276 6.31 0.82 -5.71
N ALA A 277 7.63 0.67 -5.68
CA ALA A 277 8.39 0.76 -4.43
C ALA A 277 8.28 2.20 -3.88
N PHE A 278 8.00 2.31 -2.59
CA PHE A 278 8.02 3.59 -1.88
C PHE A 278 9.42 3.78 -1.28
N HIS A 279 10.03 4.89 -1.66
CA HIS A 279 11.38 5.28 -1.28
C HIS A 279 11.28 6.51 -0.36
N PRO A 280 11.36 6.36 0.98
CA PRO A 280 11.35 7.50 1.88
C PRO A 280 12.39 8.56 1.53
N GLU A 281 13.56 8.13 1.06
CA GLU A 281 14.67 8.97 0.63
C GLU A 281 14.36 9.84 -0.60
N ALA A 282 13.31 9.51 -1.36
CA ALA A 282 12.86 10.33 -2.47
C ALA A 282 12.14 11.61 -2.00
N TYR A 283 11.74 11.69 -0.72
CA TYR A 283 11.01 12.81 -0.14
C TYR A 283 11.92 13.60 0.82
N PRO A 284 12.48 14.76 0.40
CA PRO A 284 13.44 15.50 1.22
C PRO A 284 12.86 15.89 2.58
N GLY A 285 13.56 15.52 3.65
CA GLY A 285 13.15 15.81 5.03
C GLY A 285 11.97 14.98 5.54
N TYR A 286 11.49 13.97 4.79
CA TYR A 286 10.46 13.08 5.28
C TYR A 286 10.98 12.18 6.40
N GLU A 287 10.23 12.14 7.49
CA GLU A 287 10.47 11.28 8.64
C GLU A 287 9.21 10.44 8.91
N HIS A 288 9.37 9.12 8.86
CA HIS A 288 8.27 8.23 9.20
C HIS A 288 8.03 8.22 10.71
N ARG A 289 6.82 8.60 11.14
CA ARG A 289 6.41 8.61 12.56
C ARG A 289 5.27 7.62 12.82
N ARG A 290 5.33 6.92 13.95
CA ARG A 290 4.30 5.98 14.40
C ARG A 290 3.36 6.65 15.40
N THR A 291 2.09 6.25 15.38
CA THR A 291 1.02 6.78 16.26
C THR A 291 1.25 6.58 17.75
N SER A 292 2.21 5.73 18.15
CA SER A 292 2.61 5.50 19.55
C SER A 292 3.47 6.63 20.16
N GLY A 293 3.85 7.65 19.38
CA GLY A 293 4.62 8.80 19.87
C GLY A 293 6.13 8.67 19.66
N TRP A 294 6.84 9.72 20.06
CA TRP A 294 8.28 9.93 19.91
C TRP A 294 9.06 9.38 21.10
N ASP A 295 10.04 8.50 20.84
CA ASP A 295 11.14 8.20 21.76
C ASP A 295 12.41 8.87 21.21
N GLU A 296 13.07 9.73 21.99
CA GLU A 296 14.33 10.41 21.62
C GLU A 296 15.46 9.44 21.23
N ASN A 297 15.39 8.20 21.71
CA ASN A 297 16.33 7.12 21.40
C ASN A 297 15.91 6.26 20.19
N GLU A 298 14.77 6.55 19.56
CA GLU A 298 14.18 5.79 18.45
C GLU A 298 14.51 6.46 17.10
N TYR A 299 15.81 6.61 16.83
CA TYR A 299 16.28 6.97 15.50
C TYR A 299 16.14 5.77 14.55
N SER A 300 15.44 5.98 13.45
CA SER A 300 15.04 5.00 12.43
C SER A 300 13.79 4.21 12.78
N LEU A 301 12.92 4.05 11.77
CA LEU A 301 12.04 2.91 11.43
C LEU A 301 12.13 1.65 12.31
N VAL A 302 12.00 1.75 13.63
CA VAL A 302 12.18 0.66 14.58
C VAL A 302 11.22 0.94 15.71
N GLY A 303 10.32 0.00 16.01
CA GLY A 303 9.55 -0.01 17.25
C GLY A 303 10.24 -0.82 18.35
N PRO A 304 9.73 -0.75 19.58
CA PRO A 304 10.08 -1.69 20.63
C PRO A 304 9.48 -3.06 20.29
N SER A 305 10.28 -3.92 19.66
CA SER A 305 10.08 -5.36 19.78
C SER A 305 10.46 -5.75 21.20
N LYS A 306 9.53 -6.31 21.98
CA LYS A 306 9.85 -6.98 23.25
C LYS A 306 10.72 -8.24 23.07
N HIS A 307 11.26 -8.47 21.87
CA HIS A 307 12.38 -9.38 21.64
C HIS A 307 13.67 -8.60 21.49
N ARG A 308 14.47 -8.63 22.56
CA ARG A 308 15.78 -8.00 22.75
C ARG A 308 16.88 -8.62 21.86
N GLY A 309 16.63 -8.72 20.54
CA GLY A 309 17.54 -9.43 19.63
C GLY A 309 17.38 -9.15 18.13
N ASN A 310 16.73 -8.06 17.70
CA ASN A 310 16.73 -7.70 16.26
C ASN A 310 16.36 -6.22 16.02
N GLN A 311 17.32 -5.32 16.23
CA GLN A 311 17.19 -3.91 15.78
C GLN A 311 17.29 -3.77 14.24
N GLU A 312 17.62 -4.84 13.51
CA GLU A 312 17.80 -4.80 12.04
C GLU A 312 16.52 -5.07 11.22
N LYS A 313 15.40 -5.45 11.84
CA LYS A 313 14.24 -6.04 11.13
C LYS A 313 13.17 -5.08 10.59
N GLU A 314 13.27 -3.77 10.83
CA GLU A 314 12.18 -2.84 10.46
C GLU A 314 12.55 -1.82 9.35
N LYS A 315 13.67 -2.03 8.65
CA LYS A 315 14.02 -1.32 7.39
C LYS A 315 13.61 -2.12 6.13
N GLY A 316 12.46 -2.80 6.19
CA GLY A 316 11.95 -3.59 5.08
C GLY A 316 11.47 -2.73 3.89
N PRO A 317 11.47 -3.28 2.67
CA PRO A 317 10.96 -2.58 1.49
C PRO A 317 9.50 -2.16 1.68
N CYS A 318 9.13 -1.03 1.11
CA CYS A 318 7.78 -0.47 1.17
C CYS A 318 7.20 -0.39 -0.24
N ARG A 319 5.89 -0.57 -0.38
CA ARG A 319 5.18 -0.49 -1.66
C ARG A 319 3.96 0.41 -1.53
N THR A 320 3.74 1.23 -2.54
CA THR A 320 2.51 1.99 -2.75
C THR A 320 1.65 1.30 -3.80
N TRP A 321 0.37 1.13 -3.50
CA TRP A 321 -0.64 0.70 -4.47
C TRP A 321 -1.53 1.88 -4.82
N GLU A 322 -1.76 2.08 -6.12
CA GLU A 322 -2.63 3.13 -6.63
C GLU A 322 -3.91 2.52 -7.20
N PHE A 323 -5.05 3.00 -6.70
CA PHE A 323 -6.37 2.49 -6.98
C PHE A 323 -7.27 3.61 -7.53
N VAL A 324 -8.06 3.31 -8.55
CA VAL A 324 -9.12 4.18 -9.06
C VAL A 324 -10.47 3.51 -8.83
N LEU A 325 -11.49 4.32 -8.56
CA LEU A 325 -12.84 3.79 -8.35
C LEU A 325 -13.30 3.09 -9.63
N ARG A 326 -13.86 1.88 -9.52
CA ARG A 326 -14.43 1.20 -10.69
C ARG A 326 -15.71 1.95 -11.11
N PRO A 327 -15.92 2.23 -12.41
CA PRO A 327 -17.17 2.80 -12.90
C PRO A 327 -18.40 1.96 -12.50
N GLU A 328 -19.58 2.61 -12.47
CA GLU A 328 -20.90 1.96 -12.33
C GLU A 328 -21.20 1.31 -10.96
N GLN A 329 -20.93 2.02 -9.85
CA GLN A 329 -21.21 1.57 -8.47
C GLN A 329 -21.88 2.61 -7.58
#